data_AF-A0A7C1DQZ4-F1
#
_entry.id   AF-A0A7C1DQZ4-F1
#
_cell.length_a   1.000
_cell.length_b   1.000
_cell.length_c   1.000
_cell.angle_alpha   90.00
_cell.angle_beta   90.00
_cell.angle_gamma   90.00
#
_symmetry.space_group_name_H-M   'P 1'
#
loop_
_entity.id
_entity.type
_entity.pdbx_description
1 polymer ?
#
loop_
_entity_poly.entity_id
_entity_poly.type
_entity_poly.pdbx_seq_one_letter_code
_entity_poly.pdbx_strand_id
1 'polypeptide(L)'
;MGTKWRTTKYPGVRFREHATRRHGVMKDRYFSIRYQRDGKRQEEALGWASEGWSIEKAALQLAELKKAALTGEGPARLAEKRQKAEAARQVQEAQDAKVEQAAITFGQVFEKHFLPHSKANKRNQKSWQREEALFRLWIRPVIGNKPMAENERRR
;
A
#
# COMPACT_ATOMS: atom_id res chain seq x y z
N MET A 1 1.44 10.65 34.93
CA MET A 1 2.74 10.00 35.24
C MET A 1 3.39 9.55 33.94
N GLY A 2 4.58 10.08 33.62
CA GLY A 2 5.27 9.79 32.37
C GLY A 2 5.69 8.33 32.24
N THR A 3 5.69 7.80 31.02
CA THR A 3 6.03 6.40 30.79
C THR A 3 7.53 6.17 31.01
N LYS A 4 7.89 5.39 32.03
CA LYS A 4 9.29 5.15 32.41
C LYS A 4 9.93 4.10 31.50
N TRP A 5 10.95 4.51 30.76
CA TRP A 5 11.75 3.63 29.91
C TRP A 5 12.86 2.95 30.69
N ARG A 6 12.85 1.62 30.73
CA ARG A 6 13.89 0.76 31.31
C ARG A 6 14.86 0.29 30.24
N THR A 7 16.15 0.26 30.56
CA THR A 7 17.19 -0.33 29.71
C THR A 7 17.26 -1.83 29.96
N THR A 8 17.75 -2.58 28.96
CA THR A 8 17.96 -4.03 29.08
C THR A 8 19.45 -4.37 29.15
N LYS A 9 19.77 -5.66 29.27
CA LYS A 9 21.13 -6.19 29.16
C LYS A 9 21.78 -5.93 27.78
N TYR A 10 20.98 -5.68 26.74
CA TYR A 10 21.49 -5.39 25.40
C TYR A 10 21.56 -3.87 25.15
N PRO A 11 22.75 -3.33 24.82
CA PRO A 11 22.92 -1.92 24.52
C PRO A 11 22.04 -1.49 23.34
N GLY A 12 21.27 -0.43 23.54
CA GLY A 12 20.34 0.10 22.55
C GLY A 12 18.94 -0.49 22.61
N VAL A 13 18.68 -1.59 23.33
CA VAL A 13 17.32 -2.11 23.52
C VAL A 13 16.73 -1.57 24.83
N ARG A 14 15.55 -0.94 24.73
CA ARG A 14 14.79 -0.41 25.86
C ARG A 14 13.38 -0.96 25.85
N PHE A 15 12.74 -0.95 27.00
CA PHE A 15 11.33 -1.26 27.10
C PHE A 15 10.61 -0.36 28.08
N ARG A 16 9.31 -0.24 27.90
CA ARG A 16 8.40 0.38 28.87
C ARG A 16 7.28 -0.59 29.21
N GLU A 17 6.81 -0.53 30.44
CA GLU A 17 5.68 -1.36 30.88
C GLU A 17 4.37 -0.62 30.61
N HIS A 18 3.37 -1.33 30.11
CA HIS A 18 2.01 -0.79 30.00
C HIS A 18 1.44 -0.55 31.41
N ALA A 19 0.65 0.52 31.58
CA ALA A 19 0.07 0.86 32.88
C ALA A 19 -0.86 -0.27 33.41
N THR A 20 -1.79 -0.71 32.56
CA THR A 20 -2.87 -1.65 32.89
C THR A 20 -2.81 -3.01 32.18
N ARG A 21 -2.33 -3.09 30.93
CA ARG A 21 -2.24 -4.32 30.15
C ARG A 21 -1.22 -5.32 30.73
N ARG A 22 -1.61 -6.60 30.81
CA ARG A 22 -0.76 -7.71 31.25
C ARG A 22 -0.52 -8.69 30.11
N HIS A 23 0.64 -9.34 30.14
CA HIS A 23 0.98 -10.42 29.24
C HIS A 23 1.67 -11.53 30.04
N GLY A 24 0.95 -12.62 30.28
CA GLY A 24 1.33 -13.65 31.25
C GLY A 24 1.27 -13.10 32.69
N VAL A 25 2.27 -13.46 33.49
CA VAL A 25 2.36 -13.04 34.90
C VAL A 25 2.72 -11.56 35.04
N MET A 26 3.50 -11.03 34.09
CA MET A 26 4.04 -9.66 34.14
C MET A 26 3.16 -8.66 33.36
N LYS A 27 3.42 -7.36 33.57
CA LYS A 27 2.82 -6.30 32.75
C LYS A 27 3.34 -6.41 31.31
N ASP A 28 2.51 -6.04 30.35
CA ASP A 28 2.92 -6.05 28.94
C ASP A 28 4.03 -5.03 28.71
N ARG A 29 5.06 -5.42 27.95
CA ARG A 29 6.26 -4.61 27.73
C ARG A 29 6.31 -4.17 26.28
N TYR A 30 6.48 -2.88 26.05
CA TYR A 30 6.71 -2.34 24.73
C TYR A 30 8.21 -2.14 24.51
N PHE A 31 8.75 -2.71 23.44
CA PHE A 31 10.16 -2.66 23.10
C PHE A 31 10.46 -1.56 22.08
N SER A 32 11.54 -0.82 22.33
CA SER A 32 12.14 0.11 21.36
C SER A 32 13.64 -0.14 21.24
N ILE A 33 14.18 0.18 20.07
CA ILE A 33 15.60 0.12 19.79
C ILE A 33 16.13 1.51 19.51
N ARG A 34 17.33 1.79 20.00
CA ARG A 34 18.02 3.06 19.84
C ARG A 34 19.38 2.83 19.20
N TYR A 35 19.67 3.58 18.15
CA TYR A 35 20.95 3.54 17.45
C TYR A 35 21.31 4.91 16.88
N GLN A 36 22.56 5.08 16.44
CA GLN A 36 23.02 6.31 15.78
C GLN A 36 23.17 6.08 14.28
N ARG A 37 22.78 7.08 13.50
CA ARG A 37 23.00 7.15 12.06
C ARG A 37 23.32 8.59 11.68
N ASP A 38 24.35 8.79 10.87
CA ASP A 38 24.76 10.12 10.38
C ASP A 38 24.90 11.14 11.52
N GLY A 39 25.45 10.71 12.66
CA GLY A 39 25.59 11.52 13.88
C GLY A 39 24.30 11.78 14.66
N LYS A 40 23.11 11.39 14.15
CA LYS A 40 21.81 11.58 14.80
C LYS A 40 21.37 10.32 15.54
N ARG A 41 20.83 10.48 16.75
CA ARG A 41 20.20 9.38 17.51
C ARG A 41 18.80 9.14 16.96
N GLN A 42 18.53 7.90 16.58
CA GLN A 42 17.23 7.43 16.14
C GLN A 42 16.68 6.41 17.14
N GLU A 43 15.37 6.41 17.32
CA GLU A 43 14.66 5.45 18.13
C GLU A 43 13.54 4.83 17.29
N GLU A 44 13.54 3.50 17.17
CA GLU A 44 12.52 2.77 16.45
C GLU A 44 11.71 1.90 17.41
N ALA A 45 10.40 2.00 17.24
CA ALA A 45 9.43 1.16 17.89
C ALA A 45 9.42 -0.25 17.28
N LEU A 46 9.55 -1.29 18.11
CA LEU A 46 9.42 -2.68 17.66
C LEU A 46 7.99 -3.19 17.84
N GLY A 47 7.46 -3.11 19.06
CA GLY A 47 6.12 -3.62 19.38
C GLY A 47 5.99 -4.11 20.82
N TRP A 48 4.86 -4.76 21.09
CA TRP A 48 4.53 -5.28 22.42
C TRP A 48 5.02 -6.71 22.64
N ALA A 49 5.28 -7.07 23.89
CA ALA A 49 5.59 -8.45 24.27
C ALA A 49 4.43 -9.38 23.92
N SER A 50 3.20 -8.90 24.07
CA SER A 50 1.98 -9.59 23.62
C SER A 50 1.91 -9.87 22.12
N GLU A 51 2.66 -9.15 21.29
CA GLU A 51 2.79 -9.40 19.84
C GLU A 51 3.96 -10.35 19.52
N GLY A 52 4.52 -11.00 20.54
CA GLY A 52 5.64 -11.94 20.40
C GLY A 52 7.01 -11.26 20.32
N TRP A 53 7.14 -10.03 20.83
CA TRP A 53 8.44 -9.38 21.00
C TRP A 53 9.10 -9.78 22.32
N SER A 54 10.38 -10.09 22.27
CA SER A 54 11.21 -10.36 23.44
C SER A 54 12.46 -9.49 23.43
N ILE A 55 13.15 -9.42 24.56
CA ILE A 55 14.42 -8.70 24.70
C ILE A 55 15.44 -9.23 23.67
N GLU A 56 15.50 -10.55 23.49
CA GLU A 56 16.44 -11.22 22.59
C GLU A 56 16.08 -10.99 21.12
N LYS A 57 14.79 -11.08 20.78
CA LYS A 57 14.30 -10.78 19.42
C LYS A 57 14.54 -9.32 19.04
N ALA A 58 14.38 -8.40 19.99
CA ALA A 58 14.70 -6.99 19.80
C ALA A 58 16.21 -6.76 19.57
N ALA A 59 17.06 -7.49 20.30
CA ALA A 59 18.51 -7.41 20.14
C ALA A 59 18.97 -7.99 18.79
N LEU A 60 18.41 -9.13 18.36
CA LEU A 60 18.66 -9.71 17.05
C LEU A 60 18.24 -8.75 15.93
N GLN A 61 17.06 -8.15 16.03
CA GLN A 61 16.61 -7.15 15.05
C GLN A 61 17.57 -5.97 14.98
N LEU A 62 18.04 -5.45 16.12
CA LEU A 62 19.03 -4.37 16.15
C LEU A 62 20.37 -4.79 15.53
N ALA A 63 20.82 -6.04 15.75
CA ALA A 63 22.04 -6.57 15.16
C ALA A 63 21.93 -6.71 13.64
N GLU A 64 20.78 -7.18 13.14
CA GLU A 64 20.48 -7.25 11.70
C GLU A 64 20.53 -5.86 11.06
N LEU A 65 19.89 -4.86 11.68
CA LEU A 65 19.89 -3.48 11.17
C LEU A 65 21.30 -2.89 11.14
N LYS A 66 22.12 -3.16 12.17
CA LYS A 66 23.54 -2.76 12.19
C LYS A 66 24.36 -3.47 11.11
N LYS A 67 24.11 -4.77 10.89
CA LYS A 67 24.78 -5.54 9.85
C LYS A 67 24.43 -5.00 8.46
N ALA A 68 23.15 -4.76 8.19
CA ALA A 68 22.68 -4.18 6.94
C ALA A 68 23.25 -2.76 6.72
N ALA A 69 23.38 -1.94 7.78
CA ALA A 69 24.03 -0.64 7.69
C ALA A 69 25.54 -0.73 7.38
N LEU A 70 26.22 -1.80 7.83
CA LEU A 70 27.64 -2.04 7.58
C LEU A 70 27.90 -2.63 6.18
N THR A 71 27.08 -3.58 5.74
CA THR A 71 27.27 -4.28 4.45
C THR A 71 26.65 -3.53 3.27
N GLY A 72 25.71 -2.61 3.51
CA GLY A 72 24.94 -1.94 2.45
C GLY A 72 23.92 -2.84 1.75
N GLU A 73 23.84 -4.12 2.14
CA GLU A 73 22.91 -5.10 1.59
C GLU A 73 21.62 -5.14 2.41
N GLY A 74 20.51 -4.73 1.79
CA GLY A 74 19.16 -4.74 2.40
C GLY A 74 18.73 -3.41 3.01
N PRO A 75 17.48 -3.30 3.50
CA PRO A 75 17.03 -2.10 4.19
C PRO A 75 17.76 -2.01 5.54
N ALA A 76 18.54 -0.96 5.71
CA ALA A 76 19.26 -0.71 6.96
C ALA A 76 18.29 -0.39 8.13
N ARG A 77 16.99 -0.21 7.84
CA ARG A 77 15.97 0.30 8.78
C ARG A 77 14.58 -0.30 8.58
N LEU A 78 13.80 -0.34 9.65
CA LEU A 78 12.38 -0.72 9.57
C LEU A 78 11.57 0.33 8.81
N ALA A 79 11.91 1.62 8.96
CA ALA A 79 11.29 2.70 8.19
C ALA A 79 11.58 2.58 6.68
N GLU A 80 12.81 2.25 6.30
CA GLU A 80 13.19 2.02 4.90
C GLU A 80 12.54 0.75 4.33
N LYS A 81 12.37 -0.30 5.16
CA LYS A 81 11.60 -1.49 4.79
C LYS A 81 10.13 -1.16 4.53
N ARG A 82 9.53 -0.28 5.33
CA ARG A 82 8.15 0.20 5.14
C ARG A 82 8.02 1.05 3.88
N GLN A 83 8.94 1.98 3.65
CA GLN A 83 8.94 2.80 2.43
C GLN A 83 9.12 1.97 1.16
N LYS A 84 10.01 0.97 1.16
CA LYS A 84 10.16 0.06 0.01
C LYS A 84 8.90 -0.77 -0.23
N ALA A 85 8.25 -1.26 0.82
CA ALA A 85 7.00 -2.00 0.70
C ALA A 85 5.86 -1.12 0.18
N GLU A 86 5.76 0.12 0.64
CA GLU A 86 4.78 1.10 0.17
C GLU A 86 5.04 1.53 -1.28
N ALA A 87 6.29 1.78 -1.65
CA ALA A 87 6.67 2.07 -3.04
C ALA A 87 6.36 0.89 -3.97
N ALA A 88 6.62 -0.35 -3.53
CA ALA A 88 6.27 -1.54 -4.31
C ALA A 88 4.74 -1.67 -4.50
N ARG A 89 3.95 -1.40 -3.45
CA ARG A 89 2.48 -1.37 -3.55
C ARG A 89 2.00 -0.28 -4.51
N GLN A 90 2.54 0.93 -4.43
CA GLN A 90 2.18 2.03 -5.33
C GLN A 90 2.53 1.72 -6.80
N VAL A 91 3.66 1.05 -7.04
CA VAL A 91 4.04 0.62 -8.40
C VAL A 91 3.09 -0.46 -8.91
N GLN A 92 2.69 -1.42 -8.07
CA GLN A 92 1.70 -2.44 -8.44
C GLN A 92 0.32 -1.82 -8.73
N GLU A 93 -0.19 -0.97 -7.84
CA GLU A 93 -1.46 -0.26 -8.05
C GLU A 93 -1.44 0.60 -9.33
N ALA A 94 -0.31 1.27 -9.62
CA ALA A 94 -0.16 2.03 -10.85
C ALA A 94 -0.08 1.14 -12.11
N GLN A 95 0.45 -0.08 -12.00
CA GLN A 95 0.46 -1.05 -13.10
C GLN A 95 -0.94 -1.64 -13.32
N ASP A 96 -1.63 -2.03 -12.25
CA ASP A 96 -2.98 -2.57 -12.30
C ASP A 96 -3.95 -1.53 -12.85
N ALA A 97 -3.88 -0.27 -12.40
CA ALA A 97 -4.69 0.83 -12.95
C ALA A 97 -4.44 1.06 -14.45
N LYS A 98 -3.20 0.89 -14.93
CA LYS A 98 -2.88 1.01 -16.37
C LYS A 98 -3.42 -0.18 -17.16
N VAL A 99 -3.37 -1.38 -16.62
CA VAL A 99 -3.94 -2.59 -17.24
C VAL A 99 -5.46 -2.46 -17.30
N GLU A 100 -6.10 -2.00 -16.22
CA GLU A 100 -7.54 -1.74 -16.19
C GLU A 100 -7.93 -0.69 -17.20
N GLN A 101 -7.23 0.45 -17.27
CA GLN A 101 -7.47 1.50 -18.27
C GLN A 101 -7.28 1.00 -19.70
N ALA A 102 -6.24 0.20 -19.95
CA ALA A 102 -6.00 -0.40 -21.26
C ALA A 102 -7.06 -1.47 -21.62
N ALA A 103 -7.65 -2.13 -20.63
CA ALA A 103 -8.70 -3.13 -20.79
C ALA A 103 -10.10 -2.52 -20.91
N ILE A 104 -10.29 -1.21 -20.68
CA ILE A 104 -11.57 -0.54 -20.90
C ILE A 104 -11.92 -0.70 -22.38
N THR A 105 -12.99 -1.46 -22.63
CA THR A 105 -13.48 -1.70 -23.98
C THR A 105 -14.34 -0.55 -24.47
N PHE A 106 -14.42 -0.39 -25.79
CA PHE A 106 -15.28 0.61 -26.42
C PHE A 106 -16.73 0.51 -25.92
N GLY A 107 -17.24 -0.72 -25.71
CA GLY A 107 -18.59 -0.91 -25.24
C GLY A 107 -18.82 -0.45 -23.80
N GLN A 108 -17.82 -0.62 -22.91
CA GLN A 108 -17.91 -0.09 -21.56
C GLN A 108 -17.92 1.44 -21.55
N VAL A 109 -17.13 2.10 -22.40
CA VAL A 109 -17.15 3.56 -22.54
C VAL A 109 -18.51 4.04 -23.03
N PHE A 110 -19.06 3.36 -24.04
CA PHE A 110 -20.34 3.73 -24.62
C PHE A 110 -21.48 3.61 -23.59
N GLU A 111 -21.53 2.51 -22.84
CA GLU A 111 -22.59 2.26 -21.87
C GLU A 111 -22.46 3.10 -20.59
N LYS A 112 -21.24 3.31 -20.08
CA LYS A 112 -21.01 4.04 -18.81
C LYS A 112 -20.89 5.55 -18.95
N HIS A 113 -20.40 6.06 -20.09
CA HIS A 113 -20.16 7.49 -20.29
C HIS A 113 -21.06 8.10 -21.37
N PHE A 114 -21.07 7.52 -22.57
CA PHE A 114 -21.76 8.12 -23.72
C PHE A 114 -23.29 8.07 -23.60
N LEU A 115 -23.86 6.90 -23.29
CA LEU A 115 -25.33 6.74 -23.19
C LEU A 115 -25.96 7.60 -22.08
N PRO A 116 -25.42 7.65 -20.85
CA PRO A 116 -25.95 8.53 -19.81
C PRO A 116 -25.87 10.02 -20.20
N HIS A 117 -24.77 10.44 -20.83
CA HIS A 117 -24.60 11.81 -21.31
C HIS A 117 -25.61 12.15 -22.41
N SER A 118 -25.82 11.26 -23.38
CA SER A 118 -26.83 11.42 -24.42
C SER A 118 -28.25 11.45 -23.85
N LYS A 119 -28.57 10.64 -22.83
CA LYS A 119 -29.87 10.66 -22.14
C LYS A 119 -30.12 11.99 -21.42
N ALA A 120 -29.09 12.57 -20.80
CA ALA A 120 -29.20 13.82 -20.06
C ALA A 120 -29.29 15.07 -20.97
N ASN A 121 -28.54 15.11 -22.07
CA ASN A 121 -28.42 16.31 -22.90
C ASN A 121 -29.36 16.33 -24.11
N LYS A 122 -29.87 15.19 -24.58
CA LYS A 122 -30.71 15.15 -25.77
C LYS A 122 -32.18 15.35 -25.43
N ARG A 123 -32.72 16.48 -25.91
CA ARG A 123 -34.13 16.86 -25.76
C ARG A 123 -35.12 15.83 -26.31
N ASN A 124 -34.76 15.09 -27.38
CA ASN A 124 -35.62 14.10 -28.01
C ASN A 124 -35.27 12.68 -27.57
N GLN A 125 -36.21 12.00 -26.91
CA GLN A 125 -36.04 10.64 -26.41
C GLN A 125 -35.70 9.62 -27.51
N LYS A 126 -36.32 9.77 -28.70
CA LYS A 126 -36.11 8.86 -29.83
C LYS A 126 -34.67 8.93 -30.36
N SER A 127 -33.96 10.03 -30.14
CA SER A 127 -32.59 10.23 -30.61
C SER A 127 -31.61 9.32 -29.87
N TRP A 128 -31.60 9.36 -28.54
CA TRP A 128 -30.70 8.51 -27.75
C TRP A 128 -31.12 7.03 -27.80
N GLN A 129 -32.42 6.72 -27.91
CA GLN A 129 -32.90 5.35 -28.10
C GLN A 129 -32.41 4.73 -29.41
N ARG A 130 -32.35 5.54 -30.47
CA ARG A 130 -31.84 5.08 -31.77
C ARG A 130 -30.33 4.84 -31.72
N GLU A 131 -29.57 5.68 -31.01
CA GLU A 131 -28.13 5.46 -30.79
C GLU A 131 -27.85 4.20 -29.98
N GLU A 132 -28.62 3.96 -28.92
CA GLU A 132 -28.55 2.73 -28.13
C GLU A 132 -28.84 1.49 -28.99
N ALA A 133 -29.89 1.55 -29.83
CA ALA A 133 -30.24 0.47 -30.74
C ALA A 133 -29.14 0.23 -31.80
N LEU A 134 -28.61 1.29 -32.41
CA LEU A 134 -27.52 1.20 -33.39
C LEU A 134 -26.27 0.60 -32.77
N PHE A 135 -25.93 1.04 -31.57
CA PHE A 135 -24.79 0.51 -30.84
C PHE A 135 -24.97 -0.97 -30.52
N ARG A 136 -26.11 -1.37 -29.94
CA ARG A 136 -26.40 -2.75 -29.56
C ARG A 136 -26.40 -3.71 -30.75
N LEU A 137 -26.98 -3.30 -31.87
CA LEU A 137 -27.17 -4.17 -33.04
C LEU A 137 -25.94 -4.24 -33.94
N TRP A 138 -25.23 -3.13 -34.14
CA TRP A 138 -24.22 -3.03 -35.21
C TRP A 138 -22.81 -2.77 -34.69
N ILE A 139 -22.66 -1.95 -33.65
CA ILE A 139 -21.33 -1.49 -33.22
C ILE A 139 -20.75 -2.43 -32.15
N ARG A 140 -21.57 -2.86 -31.19
CA ARG A 140 -21.17 -3.74 -30.10
C ARG A 140 -20.61 -5.09 -30.59
N PRO A 141 -21.19 -5.77 -31.60
CA PRO A 141 -20.62 -7.03 -32.10
C PRO A 141 -19.26 -6.87 -32.79
N VAL A 142 -18.97 -5.71 -33.38
CA VAL A 142 -17.78 -5.49 -34.22
C VAL A 142 -16.60 -4.92 -33.42
N ILE A 143 -16.86 -3.91 -32.59
CA ILE A 143 -15.82 -3.20 -31.83
C ILE A 143 -16.11 -3.09 -30.33
N GLY A 144 -17.28 -3.53 -29.86
CA GLY A 144 -17.68 -3.35 -28.45
C GLY A 144 -16.77 -4.03 -27.43
N ASN A 145 -16.19 -5.18 -27.79
CA ASN A 145 -15.25 -5.93 -26.94
C ASN A 145 -13.79 -5.52 -27.14
N LYS A 146 -13.49 -4.61 -28.08
CA LYS A 146 -12.12 -4.19 -28.33
C LYS A 146 -11.68 -3.16 -27.29
N PRO A 147 -10.47 -3.30 -26.71
CA PRO A 147 -9.92 -2.28 -25.84
C PRO A 147 -9.70 -0.97 -26.60
N MET A 148 -10.03 0.16 -25.96
CA MET A 148 -9.86 1.48 -26.57
C MET A 148 -8.41 1.74 -27.01
N ALA A 149 -7.44 1.25 -26.23
CA ALA A 149 -6.00 1.38 -26.52
C ALA A 149 -5.54 0.70 -27.83
N GLU A 150 -6.28 -0.28 -28.34
CA GLU A 150 -5.94 -0.99 -29.58
C GLU A 150 -6.43 -0.27 -30.84
N ASN A 151 -7.48 0.56 -30.72
CA ASN A 151 -8.13 1.19 -31.86
C ASN A 151 -7.37 2.38 -32.46
N GLU A 152 -6.31 2.86 -31.80
CA GLU A 152 -5.51 4.01 -32.27
C GLU A 152 -4.42 3.65 -33.30
N ARG A 153 -4.16 2.36 -33.57
CA ARG A 153 -2.96 1.89 -34.32
C ARG A 153 -3.16 1.46 -35.77
N ARG A 154 -4.20 1.93 -36.45
CA ARG A 154 -4.34 1.73 -37.91
C ARG A 154 -4.62 3.05 -38.61
N ARG A 155 -3.56 3.76 -38.96
CA ARG A 155 -3.53 4.77 -40.02
C ARG A 155 -2.38 4.45 -40.95
#